data_AF-A0A2E6J4M5-F1
#
_entry.id   AF-A0A2E6J4M5-F1
#
_cell.length_a   1.000
_cell.length_b   1.000
_cell.length_c   1.000
_cell.angle_alpha   90.00
_cell.angle_beta   90.00
_cell.angle_gamma   90.00
#
_symmetry.space_group_name_H-M   'P 1'
#
loop_
_entity.id
_entity.type
_entity.pdbx_description
1 polymer ?
#
loop_
_entity_poly.entity_id
_entity_poly.type
_entity_poly.pdbx_seq_one_letter_code
_entity_poly.pdbx_strand_id
1 'polypeptide(L)'
;MRTSRDAINGFWPKSYDDVKAYSAPGHPVNAAWRQVTSYWEMVFGMAHHGIVASDFWIENNGEGLFLFAKVAPYLNEIRAEGSPRSFQHLEWAATQTDTGKQYFEMLQGFVQKRLAAK
;
A
#
# COMPACT_ATOMS: atom_id res chain seq x y z
N MET A 1 -6.28 11.24 11.28
CA MET A 1 -5.56 10.56 10.18
C MET A 1 -4.13 11.07 9.95
N ARG A 2 -3.80 12.36 10.12
CA ARG A 2 -2.43 12.88 9.89
C ARG A 2 -1.34 12.08 10.63
N THR A 3 -1.46 11.94 11.95
CA THR A 3 -0.49 11.17 12.77
C THR A 3 -0.32 9.73 12.30
N SER A 4 -1.39 9.05 11.89
CA SER A 4 -1.32 7.68 11.38
C SER A 4 -0.63 7.61 10.02
N ARG A 5 -0.87 8.58 9.13
CA ARG A 5 -0.13 8.70 7.87
C ARG A 5 1.34 8.97 8.11
N ASP A 6 1.68 9.88 9.02
CA ASP A 6 3.07 10.19 9.36
C ASP A 6 3.82 8.93 9.87
N ALA A 7 3.18 8.15 10.74
CA ALA A 7 3.73 6.89 11.23
C ALA A 7 3.98 5.87 10.10
N ILE A 8 3.02 5.72 9.17
CA ILE A 8 3.14 4.78 8.04
C ILE A 8 4.03 5.32 6.91
N ASN A 9 4.19 6.62 6.76
CA ASN A 9 5.16 7.22 5.83
C ASN A 9 6.60 6.94 6.29
N GLY A 10 6.81 6.86 7.61
CA GLY A 10 8.06 6.39 8.23
C GLY A 10 8.32 4.89 8.11
N PHE A 11 7.36 4.08 7.68
CA PHE A 11 7.52 2.63 7.49
C PHE A 11 8.33 2.32 6.23
N TRP A 12 9.40 1.52 6.39
CA TRP A 12 10.33 1.11 5.32
C TRP A 12 10.76 -0.35 5.54
N PRO A 13 9.91 -1.34 5.20
CA PRO A 13 10.18 -2.75 5.51
C PRO A 13 11.37 -3.27 4.70
N LYS A 14 12.27 -3.96 5.39
CA LYS A 14 13.41 -4.69 4.80
C LYS A 14 13.13 -6.18 4.64
N SER A 15 12.11 -6.69 5.32
CA SER A 15 11.62 -8.06 5.20
C SER A 15 10.11 -8.13 5.45
N TYR A 16 9.53 -9.30 5.20
CA TYR A 16 8.15 -9.57 5.59
C TYR A 16 7.94 -9.50 7.11
N ASP A 17 8.95 -9.86 7.93
CA ASP A 17 8.85 -9.78 9.40
C ASP A 17 8.60 -8.34 9.88
N ASP A 18 9.15 -7.33 9.19
CA ASP A 18 8.87 -5.93 9.50
C ASP A 18 7.40 -5.57 9.24
N VAL A 19 6.84 -6.06 8.13
CA VAL A 19 5.41 -5.89 7.79
C VAL A 19 4.55 -6.58 8.84
N LYS A 20 4.89 -7.82 9.18
CA LYS A 20 4.20 -8.63 10.17
C LYS A 20 4.19 -7.94 11.54
N ALA A 21 5.33 -7.43 12.00
CA ALA A 21 5.45 -6.71 13.26
C ALA A 21 4.53 -5.47 13.31
N TYR A 22 4.45 -4.68 12.23
CA TYR A 22 3.59 -3.50 12.16
C TYR A 22 2.10 -3.87 12.18
N SER A 23 1.75 -5.00 11.57
CA SER A 23 0.39 -5.53 11.54
C SER A 23 -0.01 -6.32 12.80
N ALA A 24 0.93 -6.61 13.70
CA ALA A 24 0.70 -7.42 14.88
C ALA A 24 -0.15 -6.70 15.94
N PRO A 25 -1.09 -7.40 16.61
CA PRO A 25 -1.80 -6.85 17.77
C PRO A 25 -0.81 -6.39 18.86
N GLY A 26 -1.08 -5.24 19.47
CA GLY A 26 -0.25 -4.70 20.56
C GLY A 26 0.98 -3.91 20.09
N HIS A 27 1.37 -3.97 18.81
CA HIS A 27 2.42 -3.09 18.30
C HIS A 27 1.95 -1.62 18.32
N PRO A 28 2.76 -0.65 18.77
CA PRO A 28 2.34 0.75 18.92
C PRO A 28 1.78 1.37 17.63
N VAL A 29 2.27 0.93 16.48
CA VAL A 29 1.83 1.43 15.17
C VAL A 29 0.64 0.66 14.57
N ASN A 30 0.17 -0.43 15.21
CA ASN A 30 -0.85 -1.30 14.63
C ASN A 30 -2.16 -0.56 14.32
N ALA A 31 -2.57 0.35 15.20
CA ALA A 31 -3.76 1.17 14.97
C ALA A 31 -3.60 2.08 13.73
N ALA A 32 -2.41 2.65 13.54
CA ALA A 32 -2.09 3.44 12.35
C ALA A 32 -2.04 2.57 11.10
N TRP A 33 -1.41 1.39 11.18
CA TRP A 33 -1.36 0.41 10.10
C TRP A 33 -2.76 0.04 9.62
N ARG A 34 -3.63 -0.41 10.53
CA ARG A 34 -5.02 -0.77 10.21
C ARG A 34 -5.78 0.40 9.60
N GLN A 35 -5.70 1.59 10.20
CA GLN A 35 -6.40 2.77 9.69
C GLN A 35 -5.95 3.13 8.26
N VAL A 36 -4.64 3.19 8.00
CA VAL A 36 -4.11 3.67 6.71
C VAL A 36 -4.32 2.64 5.61
N THR A 37 -4.02 1.36 5.88
CA THR A 37 -4.18 0.28 4.88
C THR A 37 -5.65 0.07 4.51
N SER A 38 -6.57 0.01 5.49
CA SER A 38 -7.99 -0.15 5.20
C SER A 38 -8.58 1.04 4.47
N TYR A 39 -8.13 2.26 4.80
CA TYR A 39 -8.55 3.47 4.11
C TYR A 39 -8.16 3.42 2.63
N TRP A 40 -6.89 3.12 2.32
CA TRP A 40 -6.46 3.06 0.93
C TRP A 40 -7.10 1.92 0.14
N GLU A 41 -7.36 0.78 0.78
CA GLU A 41 -8.16 -0.29 0.14
C GLU A 41 -9.58 0.17 -0.19
N MET A 42 -10.25 0.90 0.71
CA MET A 42 -11.56 1.48 0.42
C MET A 42 -11.47 2.53 -0.69
N VAL A 43 -10.45 3.40 -0.67
CA VAL A 43 -10.27 4.46 -1.67
C VAL A 43 -10.12 3.82 -3.04
N PHE A 44 -9.17 2.92 -3.25
CA PHE A 44 -8.98 2.28 -4.55
C PHE A 44 -10.13 1.31 -4.90
N GLY A 45 -10.85 0.80 -3.90
CA GLY A 45 -12.09 0.07 -4.10
C GLY A 45 -13.16 0.88 -4.82
N MET A 46 -13.27 2.19 -4.58
CA MET A 46 -14.22 3.04 -5.29
C MET A 46 -13.97 3.05 -6.81
N ALA A 47 -12.71 3.20 -7.23
CA ALA A 47 -12.34 3.15 -8.63
C ALA A 47 -12.49 1.74 -9.23
N HIS A 48 -12.07 0.70 -8.49
CA HIS A 48 -12.21 -0.69 -8.94
C HIS A 48 -13.68 -1.07 -9.16
N HIS A 49 -14.60 -0.54 -8.35
CA HIS A 49 -16.04 -0.73 -8.50
C HIS A 49 -16.72 0.26 -9.46
N GLY A 50 -15.97 1.10 -10.17
CA GLY A 50 -16.52 2.04 -11.16
C GLY A 50 -17.32 3.21 -10.56
N ILE A 51 -17.16 3.49 -9.26
CA ILE A 51 -17.83 4.62 -8.59
C ILE A 51 -17.22 5.95 -9.03
N VAL A 52 -15.91 5.97 -9.30
CA VAL A 52 -15.17 7.14 -9.79
C VAL A 52 -14.24 6.71 -10.92
N ALA A 53 -14.02 7.60 -11.90
CA ALA A 53 -13.09 7.36 -13.01
C ALA A 53 -11.68 7.02 -12.48
N SER A 54 -11.10 5.92 -12.96
CA SER A 54 -9.84 5.38 -12.44
C SER A 54 -8.67 6.33 -12.58
N ASP A 55 -8.51 6.98 -13.73
CA ASP A 55 -7.37 7.86 -13.99
C ASP A 55 -7.41 9.08 -13.07
N PHE A 56 -8.56 9.77 -13.02
CA PHE A 56 -8.80 10.86 -12.07
C PHE A 56 -8.51 10.43 -10.63
N TRP A 57 -8.91 9.20 -10.27
CA TRP A 57 -8.72 8.71 -8.92
C TRP A 57 -7.24 8.46 -8.60
N ILE A 58 -6.49 7.86 -9.51
CA ILE A 58 -5.06 7.54 -9.36
C ILE A 58 -4.23 8.83 -9.29
N GLU A 59 -4.50 9.79 -10.17
CA GLU A 59 -3.81 11.10 -10.22
C GLU A 59 -3.84 11.83 -8.86
N ASN A 60 -4.94 11.67 -8.11
CA ASN A 60 -5.15 12.38 -6.85
C ASN A 60 -4.78 11.56 -5.60
N ASN A 61 -4.56 10.25 -5.73
CA ASN A 61 -4.42 9.33 -4.59
C ASN A 61 -3.11 8.51 -4.61
N GLY A 62 -2.04 9.07 -5.14
CA GLY A 62 -0.72 8.41 -5.26
C GLY A 62 -0.12 7.87 -3.96
N GLU A 63 -0.47 8.45 -2.80
CA GLU A 63 0.01 7.99 -1.49
C GLU A 63 -0.38 6.52 -1.22
N GLY A 64 -1.55 6.07 -1.69
CA GLY A 64 -1.94 4.67 -1.56
C GLY A 64 -1.08 3.73 -2.40
N LEU A 65 -0.77 4.10 -3.65
CA LEU A 65 0.16 3.34 -4.50
C LEU A 65 1.58 3.33 -3.93
N PHE A 66 1.99 4.42 -3.28
CA PHE A 66 3.30 4.49 -2.62
C PHE A 66 3.38 3.58 -1.39
N LEU A 67 2.31 3.51 -0.59
CA LEU A 67 2.18 2.50 0.47
C LEU A 67 2.25 1.10 -0.12
N PHE A 68 1.49 0.84 -1.19
CA PHE A 68 1.45 -0.46 -1.85
C PHE A 68 2.83 -0.87 -2.38
N ALA A 69 3.60 0.05 -2.96
CA ALA A 69 4.95 -0.23 -3.46
C ALA A 69 5.91 -0.76 -2.39
N LYS A 70 5.71 -0.39 -1.11
CA LYS A 70 6.50 -0.89 0.02
C LYS A 70 6.13 -2.32 0.43
N VAL A 71 4.87 -2.73 0.24
CA VAL A 71 4.35 -4.02 0.72
C VAL A 71 4.17 -5.05 -0.41
N ALA A 72 4.11 -4.62 -1.66
CA ALA A 72 3.93 -5.47 -2.83
C ALA A 72 4.93 -6.64 -2.92
N PRO A 73 6.22 -6.50 -2.55
CA PRO A 73 7.15 -7.64 -2.55
C PRO A 73 6.75 -8.78 -1.61
N TYR A 74 5.92 -8.51 -0.60
CA TYR A 74 5.53 -9.45 0.45
C TYR A 74 4.05 -9.86 0.37
N LEU A 75 3.41 -9.61 -0.78
CA LEU A 75 1.97 -9.77 -0.94
C LEU A 75 1.52 -11.23 -0.74
N ASN A 76 2.35 -12.18 -1.16
CA ASN A 76 2.07 -13.61 -1.00
C ASN A 76 2.01 -13.99 0.49
N GLU A 77 2.99 -13.56 1.27
CA GLU A 77 3.08 -13.82 2.71
C GLU A 77 1.98 -13.10 3.49
N ILE A 78 1.71 -11.83 3.15
CA ILE A 78 0.59 -11.06 3.72
C ILE A 78 -0.75 -11.80 3.53
N ARG A 79 -0.97 -12.40 2.35
CA ARG A 79 -2.20 -13.13 2.02
C ARG A 79 -2.25 -14.52 2.65
N ALA A 80 -1.11 -15.19 2.77
CA ALA A 80 -1.00 -16.52 3.37
C ALA A 80 -1.26 -16.49 4.89
N GLU A 81 -0.72 -15.51 5.61
CA GLU A 81 -0.90 -15.41 7.07
C GLU A 81 -2.08 -14.51 7.49
N GLY A 82 -2.59 -13.69 6.57
CA GLY A 82 -3.66 -12.74 6.82
C GLY A 82 -4.92 -13.06 6.04
N SER A 83 -5.39 -12.10 5.25
CA SER A 83 -6.55 -12.25 4.37
C SER A 83 -6.09 -12.48 2.93
N PRO A 84 -6.66 -13.46 2.19
CA PRO A 84 -6.42 -13.64 0.77
C PRO A 84 -6.74 -12.40 -0.08
N ARG A 85 -7.60 -11.51 0.44
CA ARG A 85 -8.05 -10.27 -0.22
C ARG A 85 -7.23 -9.04 0.16
N SER A 86 -6.19 -9.19 0.99
CA SER A 86 -5.35 -8.05 1.38
C SER A 86 -4.77 -7.35 0.15
N PHE A 87 -4.88 -6.01 0.14
CA PHE A 87 -4.36 -5.12 -0.90
C PHE A 87 -4.89 -5.38 -2.32
N GLN A 88 -6.05 -6.03 -2.47
CA GLN A 88 -6.59 -6.39 -3.79
C GLN A 88 -6.93 -5.18 -4.66
N HIS A 89 -7.40 -4.07 -4.06
CA HIS A 89 -7.80 -2.90 -4.83
C HIS A 89 -6.59 -2.05 -5.21
N LEU A 90 -5.62 -1.95 -4.30
CA LEU A 90 -4.33 -1.34 -4.61
C LEU A 90 -3.55 -2.13 -5.67
N GLU A 91 -3.54 -3.47 -5.60
CA GLU A 91 -2.93 -4.32 -6.63
C GLU A 91 -3.63 -4.16 -7.99
N TRP A 92 -4.97 -4.14 -8.01
CA TRP A 92 -5.73 -3.85 -9.23
C TRP A 92 -5.31 -2.51 -9.83
N ALA A 93 -5.27 -1.45 -9.03
CA ALA A 93 -4.89 -0.13 -9.53
C ALA A 93 -3.47 -0.14 -10.10
N ALA A 94 -2.52 -0.76 -9.38
CA ALA A 94 -1.13 -0.84 -9.77
C ALA A 94 -0.87 -1.71 -11.03
N THR A 95 -1.73 -2.68 -11.34
CA THR A 95 -1.44 -3.70 -12.38
C THR A 95 -2.47 -3.77 -13.50
N GLN A 96 -3.67 -3.22 -13.34
CA GLN A 96 -4.77 -3.33 -14.29
C GLN A 96 -5.20 -1.99 -14.89
N THR A 97 -4.64 -0.87 -14.45
CA THR A 97 -4.89 0.47 -15.03
C THR A 97 -3.60 1.00 -15.65
N ASP A 98 -3.68 1.70 -16.78
CA ASP A 98 -2.48 2.17 -17.47
C ASP A 98 -1.77 3.28 -16.69
N THR A 99 -2.53 4.25 -16.18
CA THR A 99 -2.02 5.32 -15.30
C THR A 99 -1.40 4.74 -14.02
N GLY A 100 -2.04 3.75 -13.41
CA GLY A 100 -1.56 3.13 -12.19
C GLY A 100 -0.29 2.30 -12.39
N LYS A 101 -0.16 1.56 -13.49
CA LYS A 101 1.07 0.84 -13.84
C LYS A 101 2.27 1.79 -13.96
N GLN A 102 2.12 2.86 -14.72
CA GLN A 102 3.19 3.85 -14.94
C GLN A 102 3.62 4.48 -13.61
N TYR A 103 2.65 4.90 -12.80
CA TYR A 103 2.95 5.55 -11.53
C TYR A 103 3.56 4.55 -10.54
N PHE A 104 3.04 3.33 -10.48
CA PHE A 104 3.53 2.28 -9.60
C PHE A 104 4.96 1.88 -9.92
N GLU A 105 5.33 1.74 -11.20
CA GLU A 105 6.71 1.44 -11.62
C GLU A 105 7.69 2.51 -11.12
N MET A 106 7.34 3.79 -11.27
CA MET A 106 8.15 4.89 -10.73
C MET A 106 8.30 4.80 -9.21
N LEU A 107 7.21 4.52 -8.48
CA LEU A 107 7.21 4.41 -7.02
C LEU A 107 8.01 3.18 -6.54
N GLN A 108 7.91 2.04 -7.23
CA GLN A 108 8.71 0.86 -6.94
C GLN A 108 10.20 1.15 -7.10
N GLY A 109 10.60 1.80 -8.20
CA GLY A 109 11.98 2.20 -8.42
C GLY A 109 12.50 3.13 -7.32
N PHE A 110 11.69 4.06 -6.84
CA PHE A 110 12.04 4.92 -5.70
C PHE A 110 12.21 4.12 -4.40
N VAL A 111 11.26 3.23 -4.08
CA VAL A 111 11.29 2.40 -2.87
C VAL A 111 12.53 1.51 -2.85
N GLN A 112 12.81 0.82 -3.96
CA GLN A 112 13.97 -0.05 -4.10
C GLN A 112 15.29 0.71 -3.93
N LYS A 113 15.45 1.85 -4.61
CA LYS A 113 16.66 2.69 -4.47
C LYS A 113 16.88 3.14 -3.02
N ARG A 114 15.81 3.53 -2.33
CA ARG A 114 15.90 3.98 -0.94
C ARG A 114 16.26 2.85 0.03
N LEU A 115 15.70 1.67 -0.17
CA LEU A 115 16.02 0.49 0.65
C LEU A 115 17.45 -0.01 0.39
N ALA A 116 17.95 0.10 -0.84
CA ALA A 116 19.33 -0.26 -1.19
C ALA A 116 20.40 0.71 -0.64
N ALA A 117 20.06 1.98 -0.44
CA ALA A 117 20.99 3.01 0.03
C ALA A 117 21.24 3.00 1.57
N LYS A 118 20.68 2.03 2.31
CA LYS A 118 20.75 1.96 3.78
C LYS A 118 21.04 0.55 4.32
#